data_AF-A0A7C3LYV4-F1
#
_entry.id   AF-A0A7C3LYV4-F1
#
_cell.length_a   1.000
_cell.length_b   1.000
_cell.length_c   1.000
_cell.angle_alpha   90.00
_cell.angle_beta   90.00
_cell.angle_gamma   90.00
#
_symmetry.space_group_name_H-M   'P 1'
#
loop_
_entity.id
_entity.type
_entity.pdbx_description
1 polymer ?
#
loop_
_entity_poly.entity_id
_entity_poly.type
_entity_poly.pdbx_seq_one_letter_code
_entity_poly.pdbx_strand_id
1 'polypeptide(L)'
;MSTTVRSVPDGKRRKRARKFFIALLKRLKKAYKVIKTADQWYEFARQVQSMLPEYEDVLSPVDAQRLKAALQLTDTSHEGISRAIDVLEFELEHVVSALPSGGALGAVILGAAVVVAAGVGATCIALNASAVEIVVKNNGCAPIPICQGVIPALDWISGAVGISLPEQPIQSDAQDSISFPPLVLTVDATTRRKVSFQVMGLALPFSLSVDVDSIRFDGKELLGAKTPIDLRGAAQHEFVVTCY
;
A
#
# COMPACT_ATOMS: atom_id res chain seq x y z
N MET A 1 23.65 32.94 -6.70
CA MET A 1 22.90 31.93 -5.93
C MET A 1 23.81 30.74 -5.74
N SER A 2 24.03 30.28 -4.51
CA SER A 2 24.93 29.15 -4.23
C SER A 2 24.13 27.86 -4.11
N THR A 3 24.35 26.91 -5.02
CA THR A 3 23.67 25.61 -5.01
C THR A 3 24.27 24.76 -3.89
N THR A 4 23.58 24.67 -2.74
CA THR A 4 24.06 23.90 -1.59
C THR A 4 24.02 22.39 -1.91
N VAL A 5 25.17 21.86 -2.34
CA VAL A 5 25.37 20.42 -2.51
C VAL A 5 25.19 19.75 -1.15
N ARG A 6 24.07 19.03 -0.96
CA ARG A 6 23.86 18.19 0.23
C ARG A 6 24.94 17.11 0.24
N SER A 7 25.88 17.21 1.18
CA SER A 7 26.92 16.21 1.36
C SER A 7 26.32 14.86 1.72
N VAL A 8 26.85 13.78 1.14
CA VAL A 8 26.40 12.41 1.47
C VAL A 8 26.69 12.15 2.94
N PRO A 9 25.69 11.79 3.77
CA PRO A 9 25.91 11.65 5.20
C PRO A 9 26.91 10.54 5.56
N ASP A 10 27.81 10.84 6.50
CA ASP A 10 28.82 9.90 7.02
C ASP A 10 28.20 8.54 7.39
N GLY A 11 28.85 7.46 6.97
CA GLY A 11 28.48 6.09 7.33
C GLY A 11 28.40 5.87 8.85
N LYS A 12 29.12 6.63 9.69
CA LYS A 12 28.95 6.61 11.15
C LYS A 12 27.64 7.25 11.61
N ARG A 13 27.08 8.23 10.89
CA ARG A 13 25.73 8.79 11.17
C ARG A 13 24.65 7.81 10.76
N ARG A 14 24.73 7.24 9.55
CA ARG A 14 23.81 6.18 9.09
C ARG A 14 23.78 4.97 10.02
N LYS A 15 24.94 4.51 10.52
CA LYS A 15 25.04 3.42 11.52
C LYS A 15 24.49 3.79 12.90
N ARG A 16 24.56 5.07 13.32
CA ARG A 16 23.89 5.55 14.55
C ARG A 16 22.36 5.56 14.39
N ALA A 17 21.86 6.11 13.28
CA ALA A 17 20.45 6.11 12.94
C ALA A 17 19.86 4.69 12.93
N ARG A 18 20.54 3.71 12.32
CA ARG A 18 20.08 2.31 12.33
C ARG A 18 19.95 1.75 13.75
N LYS A 19 20.89 2.06 14.64
CA LYS A 19 20.80 1.68 16.07
C LYS A 19 19.64 2.37 16.78
N PHE A 20 19.41 3.66 16.49
CA PHE A 20 18.28 4.43 17.00
C PHE A 20 16.93 3.81 16.58
N PHE A 21 16.70 3.58 15.29
CA PHE A 21 15.45 2.99 14.81
C PHE A 21 15.25 1.54 15.28
N ILE A 22 16.32 0.73 15.42
CA ILE A 22 16.24 -0.59 16.08
C ILE A 22 15.82 -0.48 17.55
N ALA A 23 16.34 0.52 18.29
CA ALA A 23 15.97 0.73 19.69
C ALA A 23 14.52 1.22 19.82
N LEU A 24 14.07 2.09 18.92
CA LEU A 24 12.71 2.59 18.85
C LEU A 24 11.71 1.48 18.49
N LEU A 25 11.99 0.65 17.49
CA LEU A 25 11.22 -0.55 17.14
C LEU A 25 11.06 -1.49 18.34
N LYS A 26 12.15 -1.76 19.06
CA LYS A 26 12.13 -2.55 20.31
C LYS A 26 11.37 -1.87 21.45
N ARG A 27 11.23 -0.54 21.44
CA ARG A 27 10.40 0.21 22.38
C ARG A 27 8.92 0.10 22.01
N LEU A 28 8.58 0.19 20.73
CA LEU A 28 7.21 0.05 20.20
C LEU A 28 6.64 -1.36 20.47
N LYS A 29 7.40 -2.42 20.14
CA LYS A 29 7.03 -3.82 20.44
C LYS A 29 6.80 -4.10 21.94
N LYS A 30 7.37 -3.28 22.84
CA LYS A 30 7.03 -3.31 24.28
C LYS A 30 5.81 -2.46 24.60
N ALA A 31 5.69 -1.29 23.97
CA ALA A 31 4.58 -0.35 24.15
C ALA A 31 3.23 -0.91 23.68
N TYR A 32 3.19 -1.87 22.76
CA TYR A 32 1.97 -2.60 22.33
C TYR A 32 1.11 -3.11 23.53
N LYS A 33 1.76 -3.52 24.62
CA LYS A 33 1.09 -4.02 25.84
C LYS A 33 0.62 -2.90 26.79
N VAL A 34 1.09 -1.68 26.60
CA VAL A 34 0.94 -0.54 27.53
C VAL A 34 0.05 0.56 26.94
N ILE A 35 0.20 0.87 25.66
CA ILE A 35 -0.62 1.84 24.94
C ILE A 35 -2.00 1.19 24.69
N LYS A 36 -3.02 1.79 25.30
CA LYS A 36 -4.44 1.40 25.23
C LYS A 36 -5.36 2.62 25.05
N THR A 37 -4.86 3.84 25.26
CA THR A 37 -5.59 5.10 25.01
C THR A 37 -4.85 6.01 24.03
N ALA A 38 -5.59 6.96 23.42
CA ALA A 38 -5.03 7.94 22.51
C ALA A 38 -3.96 8.82 23.17
N ASP A 39 -4.14 9.20 24.44
CA ASP A 39 -3.15 10.00 25.18
C ASP A 39 -1.80 9.28 25.32
N GLN A 40 -1.83 7.98 25.64
CA GLN A 40 -0.62 7.14 25.73
C GLN A 40 0.08 7.02 24.38
N TRP A 41 -0.69 6.98 23.28
CA TRP A 41 -0.13 7.06 21.93
C TRP A 41 0.49 8.44 21.67
N TYR A 42 -0.20 9.54 21.98
CA TYR A 42 0.32 10.89 21.76
C TYR A 42 1.57 11.20 22.61
N GLU A 43 1.67 10.69 23.84
CA GLU A 43 2.89 10.78 24.65
C GLU A 43 4.07 10.03 24.02
N PHE A 44 3.82 8.82 23.50
CA PHE A 44 4.83 8.05 22.78
C PHE A 44 5.24 8.75 21.48
N ALA A 45 4.25 9.16 20.67
CA ALA A 45 4.46 9.78 19.37
C ALA A 45 5.21 11.11 19.49
N ARG A 46 4.88 11.95 20.48
CA ARG A 46 5.60 13.21 20.78
C ARG A 46 7.08 12.98 21.09
N GLN A 47 7.41 11.90 21.80
CA GLN A 47 8.80 11.52 22.05
C GLN A 47 9.52 11.06 20.78
N VAL A 48 8.85 10.37 19.85
CA VAL A 48 9.45 10.02 18.57
C VAL A 48 9.65 11.25 17.68
N GLN A 49 8.65 12.13 17.62
CA GLN A 49 8.69 13.37 16.84
C GLN A 49 9.82 14.31 17.29
N SER A 50 10.17 14.37 18.58
CA SER A 50 11.30 15.18 19.05
C SER A 50 12.68 14.60 18.70
N MET A 51 12.77 13.30 18.42
CA MET A 51 14.03 12.61 18.07
C MET A 51 14.23 12.46 16.55
N LEU A 52 13.16 12.41 15.75
CA LEU A 52 13.22 12.27 14.29
C LEU A 52 14.13 13.31 13.57
N PRO A 53 14.12 14.61 13.93
CA PRO A 53 14.97 15.62 13.29
C PRO A 53 16.48 15.37 13.40
N GLU A 54 16.95 14.56 14.37
CA GLU A 54 18.37 14.18 14.46
C GLU A 54 18.83 13.28 13.29
N TYR A 55 17.88 12.64 12.60
CA TYR A 55 18.11 11.62 11.57
C TYR A 55 17.44 11.93 10.22
N GLU A 56 16.73 13.05 10.08
CA GLU A 56 16.03 13.41 8.85
C GLU A 56 16.98 13.65 7.65
N ASP A 57 18.27 13.93 7.88
CA ASP A 57 19.28 14.04 6.82
C ASP A 57 19.82 12.68 6.31
N VAL A 58 19.60 11.58 7.04
CA VAL A 58 20.08 10.24 6.67
C VAL A 58 19.00 9.31 6.11
N LEU A 59 17.72 9.66 6.30
CA LEU A 59 16.57 9.00 5.68
C LEU A 59 16.41 9.45 4.22
N SER A 60 15.62 8.72 3.42
CA SER A 60 15.03 9.36 2.23
C SER A 60 13.89 10.31 2.66
N PRO A 61 13.53 11.31 1.84
CA PRO A 61 12.38 12.17 2.12
C PRO A 61 11.07 11.37 2.28
N VAL A 62 10.93 10.25 1.55
CA VAL A 62 9.77 9.37 1.60
C VAL A 62 9.69 8.65 2.94
N ASP A 63 10.81 8.07 3.42
CA ASP A 63 10.88 7.41 4.72
C ASP A 63 10.58 8.40 5.87
N ALA A 64 11.16 9.60 5.80
CA ALA A 64 10.95 10.65 6.79
C ALA A 64 9.47 11.11 6.82
N GLN A 65 8.82 11.21 5.66
CA GLN A 65 7.41 11.55 5.56
C GLN A 65 6.51 10.41 6.05
N ARG A 66 6.82 9.15 5.70
CA ARG A 66 6.11 7.94 6.17
C ARG A 66 6.17 7.80 7.69
N LEU A 67 7.35 7.89 8.29
CA LEU A 67 7.49 7.87 9.76
C LEU A 67 6.75 9.04 10.44
N LYS A 68 6.71 10.24 9.83
CA LYS A 68 5.91 11.37 10.34
C LYS A 68 4.40 11.16 10.23
N ALA A 69 3.94 10.47 9.18
CA ALA A 69 2.54 10.10 9.00
C ALA A 69 2.11 8.98 9.97
N ALA A 70 2.93 7.93 10.12
CA ALA A 70 2.73 6.80 11.03
C ALA A 70 2.72 7.18 12.53
N LEU A 71 2.99 8.45 12.87
CA LEU A 71 2.90 9.00 14.23
C LEU A 71 1.59 9.78 14.47
N GLN A 72 0.80 10.05 13.42
CA GLN A 72 -0.51 10.67 13.55
C GLN A 72 -1.56 9.59 13.84
N LEU A 73 -2.43 9.85 14.81
CA LEU A 73 -3.57 8.99 15.13
C LEU A 73 -4.81 9.54 14.44
N THR A 74 -5.34 8.80 13.47
CA THR A 74 -6.52 9.18 12.70
C THR A 74 -7.83 8.64 13.29
N ASP A 75 -7.75 7.54 14.04
CA ASP A 75 -8.85 6.95 14.82
C ASP A 75 -8.38 6.70 16.26
N THR A 76 -9.12 7.24 17.24
CA THR A 76 -8.79 7.16 18.67
C THR A 76 -9.36 5.91 19.37
N SER A 77 -10.04 5.02 18.65
CA SER A 77 -10.52 3.73 19.18
C SER A 77 -9.38 2.79 19.54
N HIS A 78 -9.64 1.74 20.35
CA HIS A 78 -8.65 0.71 20.64
C HIS A 78 -8.14 0.02 19.36
N GLU A 79 -8.99 -0.14 18.36
CA GLU A 79 -8.59 -0.62 17.04
C GLU A 79 -7.67 0.39 16.36
N GLY A 80 -8.08 1.66 16.19
CA GLY A 80 -7.26 2.73 15.61
C GLY A 80 -5.87 2.86 16.24
N ILE A 81 -5.77 2.68 17.56
CA ILE A 81 -4.52 2.66 18.30
C ILE A 81 -3.67 1.41 17.97
N SER A 82 -4.24 0.21 17.93
CA SER A 82 -3.52 -1.01 17.49
C SER A 82 -3.00 -0.83 16.07
N ARG A 83 -3.89 -0.39 15.18
CA ARG A 83 -3.63 -0.12 13.76
C ARG A 83 -2.43 0.84 13.59
N ALA A 84 -2.41 1.96 14.32
CA ALA A 84 -1.31 2.93 14.29
C ALA A 84 0.02 2.35 14.84
N ILE A 85 -0.02 1.49 15.86
CA ILE A 85 1.15 0.78 16.36
C ILE A 85 1.72 -0.16 15.28
N ASP A 86 0.86 -0.93 14.61
CA ASP A 86 1.27 -1.85 13.54
C ASP A 86 1.87 -1.09 12.34
N VAL A 87 1.35 0.09 12.00
CA VAL A 87 1.91 0.97 10.96
C VAL A 87 3.32 1.42 11.29
N LEU A 88 3.50 1.98 12.49
CA LEU A 88 4.78 2.50 12.90
C LEU A 88 5.82 1.37 13.08
N GLU A 89 5.38 0.16 13.42
CA GLU A 89 6.24 -1.03 13.44
C GLU A 89 6.80 -1.37 12.06
N PHE A 90 5.94 -1.45 11.04
CA PHE A 90 6.38 -1.73 9.67
C PHE A 90 7.31 -0.63 9.12
N GLU A 91 6.95 0.66 9.25
CA GLU A 91 7.78 1.74 8.71
C GLU A 91 9.14 1.87 9.44
N LEU A 92 9.21 1.51 10.72
CA LEU A 92 10.49 1.37 11.44
C LEU A 92 11.31 0.17 10.95
N GLU A 93 10.68 -0.96 10.62
CA GLU A 93 11.37 -2.11 10.03
C GLU A 93 11.88 -1.80 8.60
N HIS A 94 11.09 -1.10 7.79
CA HIS A 94 11.50 -0.61 6.47
C HIS A 94 12.78 0.24 6.58
N VAL A 95 12.77 1.27 7.44
CA VAL A 95 13.92 2.16 7.67
C VAL A 95 15.13 1.41 8.24
N VAL A 96 14.93 0.42 9.11
CA VAL A 96 16.01 -0.43 9.63
C VAL A 96 16.60 -1.35 8.55
N SER A 97 15.82 -1.76 7.55
CA SER A 97 16.31 -2.51 6.38
C SER A 97 17.11 -1.63 5.42
N ALA A 98 16.60 -0.42 5.10
CA ALA A 98 17.19 0.51 4.16
C ALA A 98 18.50 1.14 4.67
N LEU A 99 18.64 1.32 5.99
CA LEU A 99 19.88 1.83 6.59
C LEU A 99 20.96 0.73 6.63
N PRO A 100 22.23 1.07 6.28
CA PRO A 100 23.29 0.08 6.10
C PRO A 100 23.63 -0.70 7.37
N SER A 101 23.67 -2.02 7.24
CA SER A 101 24.15 -2.93 8.28
C SER A 101 25.64 -2.72 8.58
N GLY A 102 26.11 -3.31 9.68
CA GLY A 102 27.48 -3.20 10.16
C GLY A 102 28.49 -4.09 9.43
N GLY A 103 28.30 -4.40 8.15
CA GLY A 103 29.16 -5.30 7.37
C GLY A 103 29.12 -4.99 5.88
N ALA A 104 30.07 -5.53 5.12
CA ALA A 104 30.00 -5.53 3.65
C ALA A 104 29.16 -6.74 3.19
N LEU A 105 28.47 -6.57 2.05
CA LEU A 105 27.48 -7.49 1.48
C LEU A 105 26.18 -7.66 2.32
N GLY A 106 25.07 -7.94 1.63
CA GLY A 106 23.75 -8.11 2.24
C GLY A 106 22.76 -6.98 1.94
N ALA A 107 22.42 -6.77 0.67
CA ALA A 107 21.22 -6.03 0.30
C ALA A 107 19.99 -6.90 0.61
N VAL A 108 19.27 -6.59 1.68
CA VAL A 108 18.00 -7.23 2.02
C VAL A 108 16.91 -6.18 1.88
N ILE A 109 16.36 -6.06 0.67
CA ILE A 109 15.07 -5.41 0.46
C ILE A 109 14.02 -6.38 0.98
N LEU A 110 13.28 -5.97 2.00
CA LEU A 110 12.05 -6.65 2.38
C LEU A 110 11.08 -5.59 2.90
N GLY A 111 9.94 -5.48 2.22
CA GLY A 111 8.84 -4.67 2.70
C GLY A 111 8.19 -5.34 3.89
N ALA A 112 8.53 -4.86 5.09
CA ALA A 112 7.50 -4.51 6.08
C ALA A 112 6.85 -3.02 5.71
N ALA A 113 4.71 -2.24 5.22
CA ALA A 113 3.78 -1.08 4.95
C ALA A 113 2.40 -1.47 5.51
N VAL A 114 2.32 -2.11 6.70
CA VAL A 114 1.02 -2.30 7.36
C VAL A 114 0.39 -0.93 7.49
N VAL A 115 -0.72 -0.69 6.82
CA VAL A 115 -1.60 0.43 7.14
C VAL A 115 -2.98 -0.14 7.30
N VAL A 116 -3.63 0.21 8.40
CA VAL A 116 -5.03 -0.12 8.62
C VAL A 116 -5.71 1.18 9.02
N ALA A 117 -6.83 1.46 8.36
CA ALA A 117 -7.37 2.82 8.23
C ALA A 117 -8.05 3.36 9.50
N ALA A 118 -8.33 4.67 9.51
CA ALA A 118 -9.69 5.24 9.61
C ALA A 118 -9.62 6.74 9.99
N GLY A 119 -10.50 7.59 9.45
CA GLY A 119 -10.67 8.99 9.90
C GLY A 119 -10.86 10.01 8.76
N VAL A 120 -12.10 10.48 8.57
CA VAL A 120 -12.50 11.46 7.54
C VAL A 120 -11.83 12.82 7.78
N GLY A 121 -11.00 13.32 6.84
CA GLY A 121 -10.37 14.64 7.02
C GLY A 121 -9.23 15.04 6.06
N ALA A 122 -9.48 15.06 4.76
CA ALA A 122 -8.70 15.83 3.76
C ALA A 122 -7.14 15.82 3.87
N THR A 123 -6.47 14.70 3.56
CA THR A 123 -5.01 14.70 3.21
C THR A 123 -4.52 13.47 2.41
N CYS A 124 -5.21 13.08 1.34
CA CYS A 124 -4.89 11.88 0.52
C CYS A 124 -3.60 11.95 -0.33
N ILE A 125 -2.64 12.83 -0.01
CA ILE A 125 -1.57 13.29 -0.92
C ILE A 125 -0.29 12.45 -0.82
N ALA A 126 -0.05 11.73 0.29
CA ALA A 126 1.27 11.16 0.60
C ALA A 126 1.52 9.71 0.15
N LEU A 127 0.48 8.88 -0.01
CA LEU A 127 0.62 7.47 -0.45
C LEU A 127 0.44 7.26 -1.96
N ASN A 128 -0.11 8.26 -2.66
CA ASN A 128 -0.56 8.11 -4.04
C ASN A 128 0.53 8.39 -5.11
N ALA A 129 1.78 8.61 -4.70
CA ALA A 129 2.86 9.06 -5.59
C ALA A 129 3.41 7.98 -6.55
N SER A 130 2.99 6.72 -6.40
CA SER A 130 3.36 5.61 -7.28
C SER A 130 2.26 4.54 -7.40
N ALA A 131 1.02 4.86 -7.01
CA ALA A 131 -0.11 3.97 -7.26
C ALA A 131 -0.48 4.03 -8.74
N VAL A 132 -0.95 2.92 -9.28
CA VAL A 132 -1.41 2.79 -10.67
C VAL A 132 -2.91 2.54 -10.64
N GLU A 133 -3.65 3.36 -11.36
CA GLU A 133 -5.10 3.25 -11.46
C GLU A 133 -5.50 2.29 -12.58
N ILE A 134 -6.49 1.45 -12.35
CA ILE A 134 -7.17 0.64 -13.37
C ILE A 134 -8.64 1.05 -13.37
N VAL A 135 -9.05 1.79 -14.38
CA VAL A 135 -10.46 2.17 -14.58
C VAL A 135 -11.20 0.94 -15.10
N VAL A 136 -12.07 0.37 -14.27
CA VAL A 136 -12.89 -0.79 -14.64
C VAL A 136 -14.22 -0.31 -15.20
N LYS A 137 -14.53 -0.70 -16.43
CA LYS A 137 -15.77 -0.37 -17.14
C LYS A 137 -16.61 -1.64 -17.33
N ASN A 138 -17.85 -1.59 -16.87
CA ASN A 138 -18.84 -2.63 -17.05
C ASN A 138 -19.84 -2.21 -18.13
N ASN A 139 -19.84 -2.89 -19.28
CA ASN A 139 -20.80 -2.65 -20.36
C ASN A 139 -21.81 -3.81 -20.40
N GLY A 140 -23.07 -3.57 -20.01
CA GLY A 140 -24.16 -4.55 -20.07
C GLY A 140 -24.07 -5.79 -19.14
N CYS A 141 -22.99 -6.01 -18.39
CA CYS A 141 -22.91 -7.13 -17.45
C CYS A 141 -23.60 -6.79 -16.12
N ALA A 142 -24.13 -7.82 -15.44
CA ALA A 142 -24.61 -7.68 -14.06
C ALA A 142 -23.49 -7.17 -13.13
N PRO A 143 -23.81 -6.52 -11.99
CA PRO A 143 -22.84 -5.77 -11.20
C PRO A 143 -21.58 -6.56 -10.84
N ILE A 144 -20.41 -6.04 -11.20
CA ILE A 144 -19.12 -6.70 -11.04
C ILE A 144 -18.73 -6.66 -9.55
N PRO A 145 -18.57 -7.83 -8.87
CA PRO A 145 -18.42 -7.92 -7.43
C PRO A 145 -16.97 -7.71 -6.97
N ILE A 146 -16.31 -6.65 -7.45
CA ILE A 146 -14.94 -6.27 -7.09
C ILE A 146 -15.00 -5.01 -6.22
N CYS A 147 -15.32 -5.20 -4.94
CA CYS A 147 -15.42 -4.14 -3.96
C CYS A 147 -15.00 -4.62 -2.57
N GLN A 148 -14.82 -3.68 -1.64
CA GLN A 148 -14.44 -3.95 -0.25
C GLN A 148 -15.47 -4.90 0.42
N GLY A 149 -15.00 -5.79 1.30
CA GLY A 149 -15.82 -6.75 2.04
C GLY A 149 -16.29 -7.98 1.24
N VAL A 150 -16.22 -7.97 -0.09
CA VAL A 150 -16.62 -9.10 -0.94
C VAL A 150 -15.48 -10.08 -1.19
N ILE A 151 -14.22 -9.60 -1.14
CA ILE A 151 -13.02 -10.43 -1.26
C ILE A 151 -12.21 -10.27 0.04
N PRO A 152 -12.47 -11.09 1.07
CA PRO A 152 -11.72 -11.04 2.34
C PRO A 152 -10.20 -11.17 2.15
N ALA A 153 -9.78 -11.85 1.08
CA ALA A 153 -8.39 -12.00 0.67
C ALA A 153 -7.74 -10.71 0.10
N LEU A 154 -8.52 -9.66 -0.16
CA LEU A 154 -8.05 -8.30 -0.46
C LEU A 154 -8.27 -7.32 0.69
N ASP A 155 -9.28 -7.53 1.52
CA ASP A 155 -9.55 -6.64 2.66
C ASP A 155 -8.38 -6.58 3.66
N TRP A 156 -7.55 -7.64 3.75
CA TRP A 156 -6.28 -7.62 4.50
C TRP A 156 -5.08 -7.06 3.71
N ILE A 157 -5.16 -7.02 2.37
CA ILE A 157 -4.06 -6.59 1.48
C ILE A 157 -4.16 -5.10 1.14
N SER A 158 -5.37 -4.56 1.03
CA SER A 158 -5.69 -3.22 0.54
C SER A 158 -4.84 -2.15 1.22
N GLY A 159 -4.95 -2.07 2.55
CA GLY A 159 -4.15 -1.17 3.38
C GLY A 159 -2.66 -1.53 3.46
N ALA A 160 -2.27 -2.78 3.21
CA ALA A 160 -0.89 -3.25 3.38
C ALA A 160 0.02 -3.05 2.15
N VAL A 161 -0.52 -3.00 0.93
CA VAL A 161 0.27 -2.86 -0.31
C VAL A 161 -0.19 -1.72 -1.22
N GLY A 162 -1.15 -0.90 -0.77
CA GLY A 162 -1.71 0.20 -1.57
C GLY A 162 -2.64 -0.28 -2.68
N ILE A 163 -3.44 -1.31 -2.42
CA ILE A 163 -4.57 -1.67 -3.29
C ILE A 163 -5.82 -0.94 -2.79
N SER A 164 -6.48 -0.17 -3.65
CA SER A 164 -7.76 0.48 -3.33
C SER A 164 -8.86 -0.16 -4.16
N LEU A 165 -9.93 -0.62 -3.50
CA LEU A 165 -11.11 -1.18 -4.15
C LEU A 165 -12.30 -0.22 -4.03
N PRO A 166 -13.24 -0.23 -5.00
CA PRO A 166 -14.57 0.34 -4.86
C PRO A 166 -15.25 -0.01 -3.53
N GLU A 167 -16.05 0.90 -3.00
CA GLU A 167 -16.89 0.63 -1.82
C GLU A 167 -18.13 -0.22 -2.16
N GLN A 168 -18.52 -0.27 -3.44
CA GLN A 168 -19.73 -0.96 -3.92
C GLN A 168 -19.45 -1.72 -5.23
N PRO A 169 -20.24 -2.75 -5.58
CA PRO A 169 -20.10 -3.45 -6.86
C PRO A 169 -20.30 -2.50 -8.05
N ILE A 170 -19.49 -2.65 -9.10
CA ILE A 170 -19.55 -1.79 -10.29
C ILE A 170 -20.79 -2.19 -11.10
N GLN A 171 -21.80 -1.33 -11.08
CA GLN A 171 -23.12 -1.59 -11.69
C GLN A 171 -23.05 -1.79 -13.21
N SER A 172 -24.12 -2.28 -13.83
CA SER A 172 -24.23 -2.31 -15.30
C SER A 172 -24.08 -0.90 -15.86
N ASP A 173 -23.31 -0.77 -16.94
CA ASP A 173 -23.13 0.47 -17.70
C ASP A 173 -22.49 1.61 -16.87
N ALA A 174 -21.77 1.22 -15.82
CA ALA A 174 -21.03 2.08 -14.92
C ALA A 174 -19.51 1.77 -14.96
N GLN A 175 -18.73 2.67 -14.37
CA GLN A 175 -17.30 2.50 -14.19
C GLN A 175 -16.86 2.94 -12.78
N ASP A 176 -15.83 2.29 -12.26
CA ASP A 176 -15.15 2.69 -11.02
C ASP A 176 -13.67 2.31 -11.10
N SER A 177 -12.84 2.85 -10.22
CA SER A 177 -11.39 2.73 -10.26
C SER A 177 -10.85 1.77 -9.19
N ILE A 178 -9.95 0.88 -9.58
CA ILE A 178 -9.15 0.06 -8.67
C ILE A 178 -7.72 0.60 -8.70
N SER A 179 -7.13 0.91 -7.54
CA SER A 179 -5.69 1.23 -7.46
C SER A 179 -4.90 -0.04 -7.15
N PHE A 180 -3.72 -0.18 -7.75
CA PHE A 180 -2.73 -1.19 -7.44
C PHE A 180 -1.33 -0.56 -7.27
N PRO A 181 -0.40 -1.21 -6.54
CA PRO A 181 1.02 -0.89 -6.66
C PRO A 181 1.54 -1.16 -8.09
N PRO A 182 2.70 -0.59 -8.47
CA PRO A 182 3.22 -0.69 -9.84
C PRO A 182 3.94 -2.04 -10.03
N LEU A 183 3.16 -3.08 -10.37
CA LEU A 183 3.61 -4.47 -10.50
C LEU A 183 3.09 -5.18 -11.77
N VAL A 184 3.52 -6.42 -11.99
CA VAL A 184 2.94 -7.30 -13.01
C VAL A 184 1.81 -8.11 -12.39
N LEU A 185 0.59 -7.92 -12.88
CA LEU A 185 -0.56 -8.78 -12.59
C LEU A 185 -0.75 -9.79 -13.72
N THR A 186 -1.42 -10.91 -13.47
CA THR A 186 -1.88 -11.81 -14.55
C THR A 186 -3.41 -11.84 -14.56
N VAL A 187 -4.01 -11.48 -15.70
CA VAL A 187 -5.45 -11.67 -15.92
C VAL A 187 -5.65 -13.09 -16.44
N ASP A 188 -6.38 -13.90 -15.69
CA ASP A 188 -6.82 -15.22 -16.09
C ASP A 188 -8.28 -15.14 -16.53
N ALA A 189 -8.50 -15.20 -17.85
CA ALA A 189 -9.80 -15.08 -18.51
C ALA A 189 -10.12 -16.31 -19.36
N THR A 190 -9.54 -17.49 -19.06
CA THR A 190 -9.75 -18.72 -19.85
C THR A 190 -11.15 -19.32 -19.70
N THR A 191 -12.01 -18.76 -18.85
CA THR A 191 -13.37 -19.26 -18.56
C THR A 191 -14.39 -18.15 -18.73
N ARG A 192 -15.37 -18.32 -19.64
CA ARG A 192 -16.34 -17.27 -20.03
C ARG A 192 -17.15 -16.63 -18.88
N ARG A 193 -17.25 -17.27 -17.70
CA ARG A 193 -17.97 -16.77 -16.51
C ARG A 193 -17.08 -16.51 -15.29
N LYS A 194 -15.76 -16.67 -15.42
CA LYS A 194 -14.80 -16.52 -14.31
C LYS A 194 -13.55 -15.84 -14.80
N VAL A 195 -13.34 -14.63 -14.29
CA VAL A 195 -12.09 -13.89 -14.44
C VAL A 195 -11.38 -13.91 -13.10
N SER A 196 -10.05 -13.97 -13.10
CA SER A 196 -9.29 -13.66 -11.89
C SER A 196 -8.09 -12.77 -12.20
N PHE A 197 -7.87 -11.78 -11.35
CA PHE A 197 -6.58 -11.10 -11.28
C PHE A 197 -5.66 -11.92 -10.37
N GLN A 198 -4.43 -12.18 -10.81
CA GLN A 198 -3.43 -12.92 -10.04
C GLN A 198 -2.28 -11.98 -9.73
N VAL A 199 -2.09 -11.68 -8.46
CA VAL A 199 -1.14 -10.68 -7.95
C VAL A 199 -0.33 -11.32 -6.83
N MET A 200 1.00 -11.30 -6.96
CA MET A 200 1.94 -11.85 -5.96
C MET A 200 1.65 -13.31 -5.54
N GLY A 201 1.09 -14.12 -6.46
CA GLY A 201 0.72 -15.52 -6.22
C GLY A 201 -0.68 -15.73 -5.61
N LEU A 202 -1.39 -14.65 -5.27
CA LEU A 202 -2.77 -14.69 -4.77
C LEU A 202 -3.74 -14.44 -5.92
N ALA A 203 -4.77 -15.29 -6.04
CA ALA A 203 -5.78 -15.23 -7.09
C ALA A 203 -7.06 -14.55 -6.59
N LEU A 204 -7.63 -13.68 -7.42
CA LEU A 204 -8.76 -12.81 -7.13
C LEU A 204 -9.94 -13.15 -8.05
N PRO A 205 -10.61 -14.29 -7.85
CA PRO A 205 -11.69 -14.73 -8.74
C PRO A 205 -12.94 -13.88 -8.51
N PHE A 206 -13.43 -13.24 -9.57
CA PHE A 206 -14.80 -12.73 -9.63
C PHE A 206 -15.59 -13.57 -10.63
N SER A 207 -16.77 -14.02 -10.19
CA SER A 207 -17.70 -14.76 -11.04
C SER A 207 -18.67 -13.77 -11.70
N LEU A 208 -18.89 -13.95 -12.98
CA LEU A 208 -19.82 -13.14 -13.77
C LEU A 208 -21.07 -13.99 -14.04
N SER A 209 -22.25 -13.37 -13.96
CA SER A 209 -23.53 -14.10 -13.94
C SER A 209 -23.88 -14.73 -15.29
N VAL A 210 -23.44 -14.10 -16.37
CA VAL A 210 -23.62 -14.50 -17.77
C VAL A 210 -22.27 -14.86 -18.39
N ASP A 211 -22.29 -15.44 -19.60
CA ASP A 211 -21.07 -15.57 -20.40
C ASP A 211 -20.65 -14.19 -20.94
N VAL A 212 -19.36 -13.89 -20.87
CA VAL A 212 -18.79 -12.62 -21.33
C VAL A 212 -18.41 -12.71 -22.82
N ASP A 213 -18.64 -11.62 -23.56
CA ASP A 213 -18.31 -11.52 -24.99
C ASP A 213 -16.94 -10.90 -25.26
N SER A 214 -16.50 -9.93 -24.45
CA SER A 214 -15.15 -9.35 -24.53
C SER A 214 -14.59 -9.00 -23.15
N ILE A 215 -13.30 -9.24 -22.94
CA ILE A 215 -12.54 -8.79 -21.76
C ILE A 215 -11.28 -8.09 -22.28
N ARG A 216 -11.24 -6.77 -22.20
CA ARG A 216 -10.14 -5.97 -22.78
C ARG A 216 -9.35 -5.25 -21.70
N PHE A 217 -8.03 -5.17 -21.89
CA PHE A 217 -7.13 -4.38 -21.07
C PHE A 217 -6.28 -3.48 -21.98
N ASP A 218 -6.32 -2.17 -21.77
CA ASP A 218 -5.78 -1.14 -22.68
C ASP A 218 -6.17 -1.39 -24.14
N GLY A 219 -7.44 -1.75 -24.36
CA GLY A 219 -7.99 -2.10 -25.66
C GLY A 219 -7.58 -3.46 -26.24
N LYS A 220 -6.63 -4.19 -25.64
CA LYS A 220 -6.22 -5.55 -26.06
C LYS A 220 -7.18 -6.61 -25.50
N GLU A 221 -7.69 -7.49 -26.35
CA GLU A 221 -8.55 -8.61 -25.96
C GLU A 221 -7.79 -9.69 -25.16
N LEU A 222 -8.43 -10.21 -24.11
CA LEU A 222 -7.88 -11.18 -23.16
C LEU A 222 -8.74 -12.45 -23.02
N LEU A 223 -10.01 -12.45 -23.47
CA LEU A 223 -10.92 -13.58 -23.30
C LEU A 223 -10.34 -14.88 -23.90
N GLY A 224 -10.37 -15.96 -23.13
CA GLY A 224 -9.80 -17.26 -23.50
C GLY A 224 -8.32 -17.44 -23.15
N ALA A 225 -7.62 -16.41 -22.64
CA ALA A 225 -6.19 -16.46 -22.34
C ALA A 225 -5.85 -16.24 -20.85
N LYS A 226 -4.60 -16.55 -20.49
CA LYS A 226 -3.94 -16.02 -19.28
C LYS A 226 -2.87 -15.04 -19.73
N THR A 227 -3.00 -13.77 -19.35
CA THR A 227 -2.18 -12.69 -19.87
C THR A 227 -1.49 -11.94 -18.73
N PRO A 228 -0.14 -11.93 -18.66
CA PRO A 228 0.58 -11.00 -17.80
C PRO A 228 0.46 -9.57 -18.34
N ILE A 229 0.19 -8.64 -17.45
CA ILE A 229 -0.03 -7.21 -17.69
C ILE A 229 0.90 -6.44 -16.75
N ASP A 230 1.69 -5.51 -17.29
CA ASP A 230 2.67 -4.75 -16.53
C ASP A 230 2.17 -3.34 -16.22
N LEU A 231 1.72 -3.12 -14.98
CA LEU A 231 1.21 -1.82 -14.52
C LEU A 231 2.30 -0.74 -14.44
N ARG A 232 3.59 -1.10 -14.54
CA ARG A 232 4.69 -0.12 -14.50
C ARG A 232 4.78 0.72 -15.77
N GLY A 233 4.01 0.40 -16.81
CA GLY A 233 4.00 1.09 -18.10
C GLY A 233 3.24 2.42 -18.11
N ALA A 234 2.27 2.62 -17.22
CA ALA A 234 1.47 3.85 -17.14
C ALA A 234 1.05 4.17 -15.70
N ALA A 235 0.55 5.38 -15.45
CA ALA A 235 -0.09 5.74 -14.18
C ALA A 235 -1.58 5.35 -14.12
N GLN A 236 -2.19 5.11 -15.28
CA GLN A 236 -3.59 4.71 -15.43
C GLN A 236 -3.72 3.72 -16.60
N HIS A 237 -4.55 2.71 -16.42
CA HIS A 237 -4.93 1.69 -17.41
C HIS A 237 -6.45 1.55 -17.51
N GLU A 238 -6.94 0.93 -18.57
CA GLU A 238 -8.37 0.66 -18.78
C GLU A 238 -8.64 -0.85 -18.80
N PHE A 239 -9.61 -1.32 -18.02
CA PHE A 239 -10.12 -2.69 -18.07
C PHE A 239 -11.62 -2.69 -18.40
N VAL A 240 -12.01 -3.31 -19.51
CA VAL A 240 -13.38 -3.29 -20.03
C VAL A 240 -13.95 -4.70 -20.09
N VAL A 241 -15.14 -4.89 -19.52
CA VAL A 241 -15.91 -6.14 -19.59
C VAL A 241 -17.22 -5.84 -20.35
N THR A 242 -17.57 -6.67 -21.33
CA THR A 242 -18.81 -6.49 -22.12
C THR A 242 -19.63 -7.78 -22.17
N CYS A 243 -20.94 -7.67 -21.95
CA CYS A 243 -21.92 -8.74 -22.07
C CYS A 243 -23.15 -8.25 -22.87
N TYR A 244 -23.81 -9.16 -23.60
CA TYR A 244 -25.04 -8.91 -24.37
C TYR A 244 -26.18 -9.89 -24.04
#